data_AF-A0A832X8C6-F1
#
_entry.id   AF-A0A832X8C6-F1
#
_cell.length_a   1.000
_cell.length_b   1.000
_cell.length_c   1.000
_cell.angle_alpha   90.00
_cell.angle_beta   90.00
_cell.angle_gamma   90.00
#
_symmetry.space_group_name_H-M   'P 1'
#
loop_
_entity.id
_entity.type
_entity.pdbx_description
1 polymer ?
#
loop_
_entity_poly.entity_id
_entity_poly.type
_entity_poly.pdbx_seq_one_letter_code
_entity_poly.pdbx_strand_id
1 'polypeptide(L)'
;MDAPLNLFADGIQDFLDKIPEVPMQSLEFHLNREDFEKWFDCLGDVELSKKTAILRDRKISGEQLREMLREIVASRYAALSKLL
;
A
#
# COMPACT_ATOMS: atom_id res chain seq x y z
N MET A 1 17.19 -0.80 -9.13
CA MET A 1 15.88 -0.51 -9.76
C MET A 1 16.11 0.78 -10.50
N ASP A 2 16.35 0.67 -11.80
CA ASP A 2 17.15 1.69 -12.50
C ASP A 2 16.29 2.61 -13.37
N ALA A 3 14.97 2.34 -13.45
CA ALA A 3 13.98 3.19 -14.11
C ALA A 3 12.65 3.21 -13.33
N PRO A 4 11.91 4.34 -13.36
CA PRO A 4 10.56 4.43 -12.79
C PRO A 4 9.59 3.51 -13.57
N LEU A 5 8.61 2.95 -12.86
CA LEU A 5 7.62 2.03 -13.46
C LEU A 5 6.58 2.71 -14.34
N ASN A 6 6.53 4.05 -14.37
CA ASN A 6 5.46 4.84 -15.00
C ASN A 6 4.05 4.42 -14.51
N LEU A 7 3.97 3.95 -13.27
CA LEU A 7 2.73 3.59 -12.59
C LEU A 7 2.48 4.60 -11.47
N PHE A 8 1.27 5.15 -11.44
CA PHE A 8 0.86 6.18 -10.49
C PHE A 8 -0.47 5.79 -9.87
N ALA A 9 -0.71 6.16 -8.62
CA ALA A 9 -2.01 6.00 -7.98
C ALA A 9 -2.58 7.37 -7.61
N ASP A 10 -3.84 7.65 -7.97
CA ASP A 10 -4.51 8.93 -7.67
C ASP A 10 -5.42 8.89 -6.43
N GLY A 11 -5.59 7.71 -5.81
CA GLY A 11 -6.35 7.51 -4.59
C GLY A 11 -6.30 6.08 -4.08
N ILE A 12 -6.99 5.81 -2.96
CA ILE A 12 -6.97 4.49 -2.29
C ILE A 12 -7.52 3.37 -3.19
N GLN A 13 -8.59 3.65 -3.96
CA GLN A 13 -9.15 2.67 -4.88
C GLN A 13 -8.17 2.36 -6.03
N ASP A 14 -7.62 3.40 -6.65
CA ASP A 14 -6.66 3.25 -7.76
C ASP A 14 -5.37 2.56 -7.31
N PHE A 15 -4.92 2.85 -6.08
CA PHE A 15 -3.83 2.10 -5.45
C PHE A 15 -4.17 0.62 -5.29
N LEU A 16 -5.37 0.30 -4.76
CA LEU A 16 -5.82 -1.08 -4.56
C LEU A 16 -5.82 -1.88 -5.87
N ASP A 17 -6.31 -1.26 -6.94
CA ASP A 17 -6.42 -1.89 -8.26
C ASP A 17 -5.04 -2.14 -8.88
N LYS A 18 -4.04 -1.31 -8.55
CA LYS A 18 -2.68 -1.39 -9.10
C LYS A 18 -1.72 -2.31 -8.34
N ILE A 19 -1.95 -2.59 -7.04
CA ILE A 19 -1.09 -3.50 -6.24
C ILE A 19 -0.73 -4.83 -6.96
N PRO A 20 -1.67 -5.52 -7.64
CA PRO A 20 -1.37 -6.76 -8.36
C PRO A 20 -0.36 -6.61 -9.49
N GLU A 21 -0.28 -5.43 -10.11
CA GLU A 21 0.59 -5.13 -11.27
C GLU A 21 1.99 -4.69 -10.84
N VAL A 22 2.17 -4.23 -9.60
CA VAL A 22 3.44 -3.74 -9.09
C VAL A 22 4.44 -4.91 -8.95
N PRO A 23 5.63 -4.83 -9.56
CA PRO A 23 6.71 -5.78 -9.33
C PRO A 23 7.05 -5.92 -7.85
N MET A 24 7.30 -7.14 -7.39
CA MET A 24 7.54 -7.40 -5.96
C MET A 24 8.66 -6.55 -5.37
N GLN A 25 9.76 -6.38 -6.12
CA GLN A 25 10.89 -5.55 -5.71
C GLN A 25 10.48 -4.10 -5.45
N SER A 26 9.49 -3.57 -6.18
CA SER A 26 8.97 -2.21 -5.98
C SER A 26 8.10 -2.12 -4.74
N LEU A 27 7.25 -3.12 -4.49
CA LEU A 27 6.47 -3.18 -3.26
C LEU A 27 7.38 -3.18 -2.02
N GLU A 28 8.41 -4.03 -2.02
CA GLU A 28 9.38 -4.11 -0.92
C GLU A 28 10.21 -2.84 -0.79
N PHE A 29 10.65 -2.25 -1.92
CA PHE A 29 11.41 -1.00 -1.93
C PHE A 29 10.62 0.15 -1.29
N HIS A 30 9.37 0.33 -1.69
CA HIS A 30 8.52 1.41 -1.18
C HIS A 30 8.09 1.16 0.27
N LEU A 31 7.79 -0.08 0.66
CA LEU A 31 7.52 -0.44 2.05
C LEU A 31 8.71 -0.12 2.96
N ASN A 32 9.92 -0.51 2.57
CA ASN A 32 11.12 -0.31 3.39
C ASN A 32 11.48 1.18 3.56
N ARG A 33 11.06 2.04 2.65
CA ARG A 33 11.27 3.50 2.69
C ARG A 33 10.14 4.27 3.37
N GLU A 34 9.11 3.55 3.81
CA GLU A 34 7.90 4.08 4.40
C GLU A 34 7.09 4.96 3.43
N ASP A 35 7.28 4.76 2.11
CA ASP A 35 6.65 5.62 1.10
C ASP A 35 5.13 5.44 1.12
N PHE A 36 4.64 4.22 1.38
CA PHE A 36 3.22 3.94 1.52
C PHE A 36 2.63 4.58 2.77
N GLU A 37 3.27 4.42 3.94
CA GLU A 37 2.83 5.06 5.20
C GLU A 37 2.70 6.58 5.03
N LYS A 38 3.75 7.23 4.51
CA LYS A 38 3.77 8.67 4.28
C LYS A 38 2.68 9.11 3.30
N TRP A 39 2.45 8.34 2.24
CA TRP A 39 1.41 8.66 1.28
C TRP A 39 0.00 8.53 1.90
N PHE A 40 -0.26 7.50 2.71
CA PHE A 40 -1.52 7.35 3.42
C PHE A 40 -1.74 8.47 4.46
N ASP A 41 -0.70 8.89 5.17
CA ASP A 41 -0.78 10.04 6.08
C ASP A 41 -1.09 11.35 5.33
N CYS A 42 -0.52 11.57 4.14
CA CYS A 42 -0.87 12.70 3.27
C CYS A 42 -2.34 12.70 2.82
N LEU A 43 -2.96 11.53 2.71
CA LEU A 43 -4.40 11.38 2.43
C LEU A 43 -5.28 11.53 3.68
N GLY A 44 -4.67 11.70 4.86
CA GLY A 44 -5.37 11.76 6.14
C GLY A 44 -5.77 10.39 6.70
N ASP A 45 -5.30 9.28 6.10
CA ASP A 45 -5.65 7.92 6.52
C ASP A 45 -4.61 7.32 7.48
N VAL A 46 -4.65 7.82 8.72
CA VAL A 46 -3.76 7.39 9.81
C VAL A 46 -3.92 5.89 10.14
N GLU A 47 -5.11 5.32 9.91
CA GLU A 47 -5.33 3.88 10.15
C GLU A 47 -4.55 3.05 9.14
N LEU A 48 -4.59 3.43 7.87
CA LEU A 48 -3.91 2.74 6.79
C LEU A 48 -2.38 2.88 6.91
N SER A 49 -1.88 4.06 7.31
CA SER A 49 -0.48 4.28 7.64
C SER A 49 0.00 3.31 8.74
N LYS A 50 -0.71 3.25 9.88
CA LYS A 50 -0.37 2.36 11.00
C LYS A 50 -0.40 0.88 10.63
N LYS A 51 -1.41 0.44 9.88
CA LYS A 51 -1.52 -0.97 9.46
C LYS A 51 -0.39 -1.35 8.50
N THR A 52 0.00 -0.45 7.61
CA THR A 52 1.12 -0.67 6.70
C THR A 52 2.45 -0.74 7.44
N ALA A 53 2.68 0.12 8.44
CA ALA A 53 3.87 0.07 9.29
C ALA A 53 4.06 -1.30 9.96
N ILE A 54 2.97 -1.98 10.36
CA ILE A 54 3.04 -3.33 10.94
C ILE A 54 3.62 -4.34 9.95
N LEU A 55 3.36 -4.22 8.65
CA LEU A 55 3.93 -5.12 7.64
C LEU A 55 5.45 -4.97 7.57
N ARG A 56 5.92 -3.72 7.55
CA ARG A 56 7.34 -3.37 7.55
C ARG A 56 8.03 -3.86 8.84
N ASP A 57 7.46 -3.57 10.00
CA ASP A 57 8.04 -3.95 11.30
C ASP A 57 8.14 -5.47 11.47
N ARG A 58 7.19 -6.22 10.89
CA ARG A 58 7.21 -7.69 10.83
C ARG A 58 8.08 -8.25 9.71
N LYS A 59 8.70 -7.40 8.89
CA LYS A 59 9.53 -7.77 7.73
C LYS A 59 8.79 -8.69 6.76
N ILE A 60 7.51 -8.41 6.53
CA ILE A 60 6.71 -9.14 5.53
C ILE A 60 7.28 -8.84 4.14
N SER A 61 7.45 -9.87 3.32
CA SER A 61 8.11 -9.81 2.01
C SER A 61 7.45 -10.78 1.02
N GLY A 62 7.83 -10.69 -0.26
CA GLY A 62 7.32 -11.59 -1.29
C GLY A 62 5.80 -11.53 -1.46
N GLU A 63 5.20 -12.60 -2.01
CA GLU A 63 3.75 -12.63 -2.29
C GLU A 63 2.89 -12.37 -1.06
N GLN A 64 3.36 -12.77 0.13
CA GLN A 64 2.69 -12.46 1.39
C GLN A 64 2.54 -10.94 1.61
N LEU A 65 3.55 -10.14 1.25
CA LEU A 65 3.46 -8.68 1.31
C LEU A 65 2.34 -8.17 0.41
N ARG A 66 2.29 -8.64 -0.85
CA ARG A 66 1.27 -8.21 -1.81
C ARG A 66 -0.13 -8.54 -1.31
N GLU A 67 -0.34 -9.77 -0.83
CA GLU A 67 -1.63 -10.23 -0.31
C GLU A 67 -2.08 -9.40 0.90
N MET A 68 -1.21 -9.24 1.91
CA MET A 68 -1.54 -8.51 3.13
C MET A 68 -1.75 -7.01 2.88
N LEU A 69 -0.92 -6.39 2.03
CA LEU A 69 -1.07 -4.99 1.66
C LEU A 69 -2.41 -4.77 0.95
N ARG A 70 -2.75 -5.63 -0.02
CA ARG A 70 -4.03 -5.58 -0.72
C ARG A 70 -5.21 -5.75 0.22
N GLU A 71 -5.14 -6.70 1.15
CA GLU A 71 -6.21 -6.95 2.14
C GLU A 71 -6.43 -5.74 3.07
N ILE A 72 -5.35 -5.15 3.57
CA ILE A 72 -5.38 -3.97 4.44
C ILE A 72 -6.05 -2.80 3.72
N VAL A 73 -5.64 -2.54 2.46
CA VAL A 73 -6.18 -1.45 1.64
C VAL A 73 -7.64 -1.72 1.27
N ALA A 74 -7.98 -2.94 0.85
CA ALA A 74 -9.36 -3.32 0.49
C ALA A 74 -10.32 -3.20 1.69
N SER A 75 -9.88 -3.65 2.86
CA SER A 75 -10.67 -3.55 4.10
C SER A 75 -10.93 -2.11 4.48
N ARG A 76 -9.92 -1.24 4.34
CA ARG A 76 -10.05 0.18 4.63
C ARG A 76 -10.97 0.88 3.63
N TYR A 77 -10.81 0.62 2.34
CA TYR A 77 -11.68 1.15 1.29
C TYR A 77 -13.15 0.74 1.51
N ALA A 78 -13.40 -0.52 1.82
CA ALA A 78 -14.76 -1.03 2.11
C ALA A 78 -15.37 -0.43 3.40
N ALA A 79 -14.55 -0.05 4.38
CA ALA A 79 -15.03 0.65 5.57
C ALA A 79 -15.41 2.10 5.25
N LEU A 80 -14.60 2.80 4.45
CA LEU A 80 -14.85 4.17 4.02
C LEU A 80 -16.06 4.28 3.09
N SER A 81 -16.26 3.32 2.18
CA SER A 81 -17.40 3.33 1.25
C SER A 81 -18.75 3.10 1.91
N LYS A 82 -18.79 2.53 3.12
CA LYS A 82 -20.01 2.37 3.93
C LYS A 82 -20.38 3.63 4.72
N LEU A 83 -19.49 4.62 4.78
CA LEU A 83 -19.71 5.90 5.47
C LEU A 83 -20.27 6.98 4.54
N LEU A 84 -20.34 6.69 3.24
CA LEU A 84 -20.91 7.52 2.18
C LEU A 84 -22.29 6.99 1.78
#